data_AF-A0A965PPT1-F1
#
_entry.id   AF-A0A965PPT1-F1
#
_cell.length_a   1.000
_cell.length_b   1.000
_cell.length_c   1.000
_cell.angle_alpha   90.00
_cell.angle_beta   90.00
_cell.angle_gamma   90.00
#
_symmetry.space_group_name_H-M   'P 1'
#
loop_
_entity.id
_entity.type
_entity.pdbx_description
1 polymer ?
#
loop_
_entity_poly.entity_id
_entity_poly.type
_entity_poly.pdbx_seq_one_letter_code
_entity_poly.pdbx_strand_id
1 'polypeptide(L)'
;MKIIVAKNKEYRKRNKEKCNAYSKKWALKNIEKVKARQLYNAAKTRAKNLGLKFDLTKEFIYKKLIDGVCEYTGLRFVIKGNSYKRLALSPSIDRKIPRLGYTQKNIAVVCWAMNGFKSSHTIEEIIPIAKAFILKTSNDAGSGTQGDPAAGCPPSVCRPLNHPA
;
A
#
# COMPACT_ATOMS: atom_id res chain seq x y z
N MET A 1 -32.60 -19.77 -2.49
CA MET A 1 -31.48 -18.79 -2.38
C MET A 1 -31.86 -17.33 -2.69
N LYS A 2 -32.61 -17.04 -3.78
CA LYS A 2 -32.98 -15.65 -4.17
C LYS A 2 -33.77 -14.85 -3.11
N ILE A 3 -34.66 -15.52 -2.36
CA ILE A 3 -35.50 -14.89 -1.32
C ILE A 3 -34.68 -14.36 -0.13
N ILE A 4 -33.67 -15.12 0.31
CA ILE A 4 -32.78 -14.73 1.43
C ILE A 4 -31.94 -13.50 1.04
N VAL A 5 -31.45 -13.45 -0.20
CA VAL A 5 -30.67 -12.32 -0.72
C VAL A 5 -31.52 -11.05 -0.82
N ALA A 6 -32.78 -11.17 -1.26
CA ALA A 6 -33.71 -10.04 -1.37
C ALA A 6 -34.10 -9.45 0.00
N LYS A 7 -34.46 -10.31 0.98
CA LYS A 7 -34.74 -9.88 2.37
C LYS A 7 -33.54 -9.18 3.01
N ASN A 8 -32.32 -9.67 2.76
CA ASN A 8 -31.09 -9.04 3.24
C ASN A 8 -30.81 -7.67 2.57
N LYS A 9 -31.21 -7.48 1.31
CA LYS A 9 -31.07 -6.18 0.61
C LYS A 9 -31.98 -5.13 1.22
N GLU A 10 -33.24 -5.49 1.48
CA GLU A 10 -34.23 -4.58 2.03
C GLU A 10 -33.90 -4.20 3.48
N TYR A 11 -33.47 -5.18 4.29
CA TYR A 11 -32.95 -4.93 5.64
C TYR A 11 -31.80 -3.92 5.66
N ARG A 12 -30.80 -4.09 4.77
CA ARG A 12 -29.66 -3.16 4.64
C ARG A 12 -30.10 -1.75 4.22
N LYS A 13 -31.15 -1.63 3.39
CA LYS A 13 -31.70 -0.32 3.00
C LYS A 13 -32.36 0.38 4.20
N ARG A 14 -33.20 -0.34 4.96
CA ARG A 14 -33.89 0.19 6.14
C ARG A 14 -32.94 0.47 7.32
N ASN A 15 -31.88 -0.33 7.48
CA ASN A 15 -30.91 -0.24 8.58
C ASN A 15 -29.54 0.28 8.10
N LYS A 16 -29.53 1.16 7.09
CA LYS A 16 -28.29 1.61 6.42
C LYS A 16 -27.25 2.13 7.39
N GLU A 17 -27.64 2.97 8.34
CA GLU A 17 -26.75 3.55 9.34
C GLU A 17 -26.13 2.50 10.26
N LYS A 18 -26.95 1.59 10.79
CA LYS A 18 -26.49 0.48 11.64
C LYS A 18 -25.54 -0.45 10.89
N CYS A 19 -25.86 -0.79 9.63
CA CYS A 19 -24.99 -1.59 8.77
C CYS A 19 -23.65 -0.87 8.49
N ASN A 20 -23.69 0.44 8.23
CA ASN A 20 -22.49 1.24 8.00
C ASN A 20 -21.61 1.33 9.25
N ALA A 21 -22.21 1.58 10.41
CA ALA A 21 -21.50 1.64 11.69
C ALA A 21 -20.82 0.30 12.01
N TYR A 22 -21.52 -0.81 11.81
CA TYR A 22 -20.95 -2.15 11.98
C TYR A 22 -19.79 -2.40 11.01
N SER A 23 -19.98 -2.07 9.72
CA SER A 23 -18.93 -2.19 8.70
C SER A 23 -17.70 -1.36 9.04
N LYS A 24 -17.87 -0.12 9.51
CA LYS A 24 -16.77 0.76 9.95
C LYS A 24 -16.01 0.16 11.13
N LYS A 25 -16.73 -0.34 12.15
CA LYS A 25 -16.11 -1.03 13.30
C LYS A 25 -15.32 -2.27 12.87
N TRP A 26 -15.87 -3.08 11.98
CA TRP A 26 -15.20 -4.25 11.44
C TRP A 26 -13.94 -3.88 10.67
N ALA A 27 -14.01 -2.85 9.82
CA ALA A 27 -12.89 -2.37 9.03
C ALA A 27 -11.74 -1.84 9.89
N LEU A 28 -12.05 -1.11 10.97
CA LEU A 28 -11.04 -0.63 11.93
C LEU A 28 -10.34 -1.78 12.68
N LYS A 29 -11.03 -2.89 12.94
CA LYS A 29 -10.43 -4.09 13.56
C LYS A 29 -9.64 -4.97 12.57
N ASN A 30 -9.78 -4.73 11.27
CA ASN A 30 -9.24 -5.59 10.21
C ASN A 30 -8.57 -4.75 9.10
N ILE A 31 -7.76 -3.77 9.50
CA ILE A 31 -7.22 -2.76 8.57
C ILE A 31 -6.39 -3.40 7.44
N GLU A 32 -5.63 -4.45 7.73
CA GLU A 32 -4.77 -5.16 6.79
C GLU A 32 -5.63 -5.96 5.80
N LYS A 33 -6.71 -6.62 6.26
CA LYS A 33 -7.63 -7.35 5.36
C LYS A 33 -8.36 -6.40 4.42
N VAL A 34 -8.81 -5.25 4.95
CA VAL A 34 -9.42 -4.19 4.14
C VAL A 34 -8.43 -3.68 3.10
N LYS A 35 -7.18 -3.40 3.51
CA LYS A 35 -6.13 -2.93 2.62
C LYS A 35 -5.76 -3.97 1.56
N ALA A 36 -5.63 -5.25 1.91
CA ALA A 36 -5.38 -6.34 0.98
C ALA A 36 -6.47 -6.40 -0.10
N ARG A 37 -7.74 -6.31 0.30
CA ARG A 37 -8.87 -6.27 -0.64
C ARG A 37 -8.81 -5.06 -1.57
N GLN A 38 -8.46 -3.88 -1.07
CA GLN A 38 -8.30 -2.67 -1.88
C GLN A 38 -7.19 -2.83 -2.92
N LEU A 39 -6.01 -3.31 -2.49
CA LEU A 39 -4.86 -3.54 -3.36
C LEU A 39 -5.17 -4.60 -4.43
N TYR A 40 -5.80 -5.70 -4.03
CA TYR A 40 -6.26 -6.75 -4.95
C TYR A 40 -7.18 -6.19 -6.04
N ASN A 41 -8.22 -5.44 -5.64
CA ASN A 41 -9.18 -4.89 -6.59
C ASN A 41 -8.50 -3.89 -7.55
N ALA A 42 -7.63 -3.02 -7.03
CA ALA A 42 -6.88 -2.08 -7.85
C ALA A 42 -5.96 -2.80 -8.86
N ALA A 43 -5.22 -3.82 -8.42
CA ALA A 43 -4.38 -4.62 -9.30
C ALA A 43 -5.21 -5.37 -10.36
N LYS A 44 -6.34 -5.95 -9.97
CA LYS A 44 -7.25 -6.66 -10.89
C LYS A 44 -7.79 -5.73 -11.98
N THR A 45 -8.24 -4.54 -11.61
CA THR A 45 -8.72 -3.54 -12.57
C THR A 45 -7.61 -3.12 -13.53
N ARG A 46 -6.40 -2.84 -13.01
CA ARG A 46 -5.25 -2.48 -13.86
C ARG A 46 -4.86 -3.60 -14.81
N ALA A 47 -4.83 -4.85 -14.34
CA ALA A 47 -4.54 -6.01 -15.16
C ALA A 47 -5.54 -6.15 -16.32
N LYS A 48 -6.84 -6.01 -16.01
CA LYS A 48 -7.91 -6.04 -17.01
C LYS A 48 -7.74 -4.93 -18.06
N ASN A 49 -7.51 -3.69 -17.62
CA ASN A 49 -7.39 -2.55 -18.52
C ASN A 49 -6.16 -2.63 -19.43
N LEU A 50 -5.09 -3.28 -18.96
CA LEU A 50 -3.84 -3.43 -19.71
C LEU A 50 -3.73 -4.78 -20.43
N GLY A 51 -4.75 -5.64 -20.37
CA GLY A 51 -4.70 -6.99 -20.97
C GLY A 51 -3.61 -7.91 -20.38
N LEU A 52 -3.28 -7.74 -19.10
CA LEU A 52 -2.18 -8.46 -18.44
C LEU A 52 -2.66 -9.70 -17.69
N LYS A 53 -1.77 -10.70 -17.60
CA LYS A 53 -1.96 -11.88 -16.74
C LYS A 53 -2.20 -11.47 -15.28
N PHE A 54 -3.12 -12.15 -14.61
CA PHE A 54 -3.47 -11.92 -13.21
C PHE A 54 -3.69 -13.25 -12.48
N ASP A 55 -2.90 -13.54 -11.45
CA ASP A 55 -3.04 -14.75 -10.60
C ASP A 55 -2.96 -14.48 -9.09
N LEU A 56 -3.01 -13.20 -8.70
CA LEU A 56 -2.96 -12.82 -7.29
C LEU A 56 -4.20 -13.32 -6.54
N THR A 57 -4.04 -13.63 -5.27
CA THR A 57 -5.14 -13.87 -4.32
C THR A 57 -5.14 -12.79 -3.23
N LYS A 58 -6.28 -12.58 -2.57
CA LYS A 58 -6.37 -11.58 -1.49
C LYS A 58 -5.56 -12.05 -0.28
N GLU A 59 -5.54 -13.36 -0.05
CA GLU A 59 -4.83 -14.04 1.02
C GLU A 59 -3.32 -13.89 0.84
N PHE A 60 -2.82 -14.01 -0.39
CA PHE A 60 -1.41 -13.76 -0.70
C PHE A 60 -0.99 -12.31 -0.37
N ILE A 61 -1.78 -11.33 -0.79
CA ILE A 61 -1.51 -9.92 -0.48
C ILE A 61 -1.62 -9.67 1.02
N TYR A 62 -2.61 -10.29 1.69
CA TYR A 62 -2.79 -10.16 3.13
C TYR A 62 -1.59 -10.67 3.92
N LYS A 63 -1.03 -11.83 3.56
CA LYS A 63 0.21 -12.35 4.20
C LYS A 63 1.35 -11.35 4.11
N LYS A 64 1.59 -10.79 2.92
CA LYS A 64 2.62 -9.75 2.73
C LYS A 64 2.38 -8.46 3.53
N LEU A 65 1.11 -8.11 3.77
CA LEU A 65 0.77 -6.97 4.64
C LEU A 65 0.96 -7.27 6.13
N ILE A 66 0.83 -8.53 6.54
CA ILE A 66 1.10 -8.97 7.91
C ILE A 66 2.60 -8.97 8.19
N ASP A 67 3.44 -9.34 7.22
CA ASP A 67 4.90 -9.15 7.31
C ASP A 67 5.23 -7.66 7.56
N GLY A 68 4.39 -6.77 7.02
CA GLY A 68 4.33 -5.37 7.43
C GLY A 68 5.48 -4.51 6.93
N VAL A 69 6.30 -5.03 6.01
CA VAL A 69 7.51 -4.38 5.49
C VAL A 69 7.51 -4.27 3.97
N CYS A 70 8.11 -3.19 3.47
CA CYS A 70 8.36 -2.97 2.05
C CYS A 70 9.43 -3.93 1.54
N GLU A 71 9.12 -4.71 0.49
CA GLU A 71 10.04 -5.70 -0.07
C GLU A 71 11.29 -5.09 -0.72
N TYR A 72 11.27 -3.80 -1.08
CA TYR A 72 12.43 -3.12 -1.66
C TYR A 72 13.28 -2.34 -0.64
N THR A 73 12.68 -1.88 0.47
CA THR A 73 13.39 -0.99 1.42
C THR A 73 13.46 -1.52 2.84
N GLY A 74 12.71 -2.57 3.18
CA GLY A 74 12.56 -3.06 4.55
C GLY A 74 11.77 -2.14 5.50
N LEU A 75 11.33 -0.97 5.04
CA LEU A 75 10.59 -0.02 5.87
C LEU A 75 9.20 -0.56 6.23
N ARG A 76 8.78 -0.34 7.48
CA ARG A 76 7.45 -0.71 7.95
C ARG A 76 6.35 0.10 7.26
N PHE A 77 5.27 -0.57 6.89
CA PHE A 77 4.12 0.08 6.30
C PHE A 77 3.33 0.91 7.33
N VAL A 78 2.81 2.04 6.87
CA VAL A 78 1.82 2.83 7.62
C VAL A 78 0.46 2.64 6.97
N ILE A 79 -0.39 1.87 7.64
CA ILE A 79 -1.77 1.61 7.22
C ILE A 79 -2.70 2.44 8.11
N LYS A 80 -3.05 3.65 7.66
CA LYS A 80 -4.13 4.42 8.28
C LYS A 80 -5.47 3.98 7.66
N GLY A 81 -6.46 3.69 8.50
CA GLY A 81 -7.82 3.40 8.05
C GLY A 81 -8.43 4.61 7.34
N ASN A 82 -9.41 4.38 6.44
CA ASN A 82 -10.27 5.35 5.75
C ASN A 82 -9.73 6.77 5.38
N SER A 83 -8.43 6.98 5.29
CA SER A 83 -7.86 8.22 4.76
C SER A 83 -7.78 8.11 3.24
N TYR A 84 -8.42 9.05 2.55
CA TYR A 84 -8.29 9.17 1.09
C TYR A 84 -6.86 9.50 0.65
N LYS A 85 -6.06 10.10 1.55
CA LYS A 85 -4.66 10.46 1.30
C LYS A 85 -3.76 9.23 1.36
N ARG A 86 -2.94 9.04 0.32
CA ARG A 86 -1.86 8.04 0.31
C ARG A 86 -0.68 8.61 1.08
N LEU A 87 -0.18 7.89 2.06
CA LEU A 87 1.06 8.24 2.76
C LEU A 87 2.25 7.64 2.01
N ALA A 88 3.43 8.24 2.18
CA ALA A 88 4.67 7.73 1.57
C ALA A 88 4.89 6.24 1.87
N LEU A 89 4.67 5.84 3.13
CA LEU A 89 4.82 4.47 3.62
C LEU A 89 3.54 3.62 3.52
N SER A 90 2.50 4.09 2.81
CA SER A 90 1.33 3.24 2.56
C SER A 90 1.70 2.09 1.59
N PRO A 91 1.19 0.87 1.79
CA PRO A 91 1.53 -0.24 0.91
C PRO A 91 0.88 -0.08 -0.46
N SER A 92 1.61 -0.50 -1.49
CA SER A 92 1.25 -0.54 -2.91
C SER A 92 1.78 -1.84 -3.53
N ILE A 93 1.25 -2.24 -4.70
CA ILE A 93 1.73 -3.40 -5.47
C ILE A 93 2.52 -2.88 -6.67
N ASP A 94 3.80 -3.24 -6.73
CA ASP A 94 4.67 -3.03 -7.90
C ASP A 94 4.82 -4.34 -8.70
N ARG A 95 5.03 -4.19 -10.01
CA ARG A 95 5.40 -5.30 -10.91
C ARG A 95 6.91 -5.24 -11.11
N LYS A 96 7.62 -6.31 -10.73
CA LYS A 96 9.07 -6.45 -10.93
C LYS A 96 9.39 -6.35 -12.43
N ILE A 97 8.71 -7.14 -13.25
CA ILE A 97 8.80 -7.10 -14.71
C ILE A 97 7.43 -6.70 -15.28
N PRO A 98 7.25 -5.48 -15.84
CA PRO A 98 5.94 -4.97 -16.24
C PRO A 98 5.14 -5.88 -17.19
N ARG A 99 5.83 -6.53 -18.13
CA ARG A 99 5.24 -7.43 -19.15
C ARG A 99 4.69 -8.75 -18.61
N LEU A 100 5.16 -9.23 -17.46
CA LEU A 100 4.71 -10.51 -16.89
C LEU A 100 3.39 -10.39 -16.09
N GLY A 101 2.82 -9.18 -16.02
CA GLY A 101 1.53 -8.94 -15.37
C GLY A 101 1.58 -9.03 -13.85
N TYR A 102 0.41 -9.23 -13.25
CA TYR A 102 0.20 -9.32 -11.81
C TYR A 102 0.20 -10.79 -11.39
N THR A 103 1.40 -11.37 -11.30
CA THR A 103 1.56 -12.74 -10.84
C THR A 103 2.25 -12.82 -9.47
N GLN A 104 1.95 -13.84 -8.67
CA GLN A 104 2.52 -13.99 -7.32
C GLN A 104 4.05 -14.04 -7.34
N LYS A 105 4.65 -14.52 -8.44
CA LYS A 105 6.11 -14.54 -8.65
C LYS A 105 6.68 -13.20 -9.13
N ASN A 106 5.86 -12.34 -9.73
CA ASN A 106 6.31 -11.10 -10.40
C ASN A 106 5.93 -9.81 -9.64
N ILE A 107 5.23 -9.89 -8.52
CA ILE A 107 4.90 -8.70 -7.74
C ILE A 107 5.80 -8.51 -6.53
N ALA A 108 5.86 -7.27 -6.07
CA ALA A 108 6.38 -6.89 -4.77
C ALA A 108 5.38 -5.95 -4.09
N VAL A 109 5.17 -6.08 -2.79
CA VAL A 109 4.43 -5.11 -1.98
C VAL A 109 5.45 -4.10 -1.46
N VAL A 110 5.26 -2.85 -1.85
CA VAL A 110 6.23 -1.76 -1.66
C VAL A 110 5.57 -0.50 -1.12
N CYS A 111 6.34 0.43 -0.57
CA CYS A 111 5.83 1.72 -0.16
C CYS A 111 5.32 2.50 -1.38
N TRP A 112 4.24 3.26 -1.22
CA TRP A 112 3.65 4.05 -2.30
C TRP A 112 4.65 5.06 -2.88
N ALA A 113 5.46 5.70 -2.03
CA ALA A 113 6.54 6.57 -2.48
C ALA A 113 7.57 5.83 -3.34
N MET A 114 7.99 4.61 -2.94
CA MET A 114 8.93 3.81 -3.72
C MET A 114 8.36 3.34 -5.05
N ASN A 115 7.08 2.98 -5.09
CA ASN A 115 6.41 2.65 -6.35
C ASN A 115 6.36 3.86 -7.29
N GLY A 116 6.18 5.06 -6.76
CA GLY A 116 6.23 6.31 -7.51
C GLY A 116 7.65 6.65 -7.99
N PHE A 117 8.64 6.50 -7.11
CA PHE A 117 10.05 6.70 -7.44
C PHE A 117 10.52 5.74 -8.53
N LYS A 118 10.04 4.49 -8.49
CA LYS A 118 10.32 3.50 -9.54
C LYS A 118 9.61 3.81 -10.85
N SER A 119 8.30 4.09 -10.81
CA SER A 119 7.51 4.40 -12.01
C SER A 119 7.81 3.44 -13.18
N SER A 120 8.38 3.93 -14.28
CA SER A 120 8.79 3.19 -15.49
C SER A 120 10.24 2.70 -15.48
N HIS A 121 11.02 3.07 -14.46
CA HIS A 121 12.44 2.76 -14.37
C HIS A 121 12.71 1.38 -13.75
N THR A 122 13.89 0.84 -14.04
CA THR A 122 14.39 -0.37 -13.38
C THR A 122 15.05 -0.02 -12.05
N ILE A 123 15.14 -0.99 -11.15
CA ILE A 123 15.85 -0.78 -9.87
C ILE A 123 17.33 -0.41 -10.11
N GLU A 124 17.95 -0.98 -11.14
CA GLU A 124 19.33 -0.72 -11.53
C GLU A 124 19.55 0.75 -11.94
N GLU A 125 18.58 1.36 -12.64
CA GLU A 125 18.62 2.79 -12.99
C GLU A 125 18.44 3.70 -11.76
N ILE A 126 17.64 3.26 -10.79
CA ILE A 126 17.25 4.07 -9.63
C ILE A 126 18.32 4.08 -8.54
N ILE A 127 19.04 2.97 -8.34
CA ILE A 127 20.09 2.84 -7.32
C ILE A 127 21.14 3.96 -7.41
N PRO A 128 21.78 4.26 -8.57
CA PRO A 128 22.79 5.32 -8.64
C PRO A 128 22.21 6.71 -8.33
N ILE A 129 20.97 6.97 -8.76
CA ILE A 129 20.26 8.23 -8.47
C ILE A 129 20.04 8.37 -6.96
N ALA A 130 19.55 7.32 -6.31
CA ALA A 130 19.35 7.31 -4.85
C ALA A 130 20.67 7.48 -4.09
N LYS A 131 21.76 6.83 -4.53
CA LYS A 131 23.09 7.00 -3.94
C LYS A 131 23.58 8.45 -4.07
N ALA A 132 23.48 9.04 -5.26
CA ALA A 132 23.89 10.43 -5.47
C ALA A 132 23.07 11.41 -4.60
N PHE A 133 21.76 11.17 -4.46
CA PHE A 133 20.89 11.94 -3.58
C PHE A 133 21.33 11.85 -2.11
N ILE A 134 21.61 10.65 -1.61
CA ILE A 134 22.09 10.44 -0.24
C ILE A 134 23.44 11.14 -0.03
N LEU A 135 24.39 11.00 -0.96
CA LEU A 135 25.71 11.63 -0.84
C LEU A 135 25.60 13.16 -0.78
N LYS A 136 24.76 13.76 -1.63
CA LYS A 136 24.55 15.21 -1.63
C LYS A 136 23.86 15.70 -0.36
N THR A 137 22.78 15.04 0.05
CA THR A 137 22.01 15.42 1.25
C THR A 137 22.76 15.19 2.56
N SER A 138 23.72 14.26 2.58
CA SER A 138 24.59 14.05 3.74
C SER A 138 25.60 15.19 3.93
N ASN A 139 25.93 15.89 2.85
CA ASN A 139 26.83 17.06 2.87
C ASN A 139 26.05 18.37 3.10
N ASP A 140 24.81 18.45 2.61
CA ASP A 140 23.93 19.59 2.76
C ASP A 140 22.92 19.34 3.91
N ALA A 141 23.39 19.46 5.15
CA ALA A 141 22.52 19.43 6.32
C ALA A 141 21.58 20.65 6.34
N GLY A 142 20.45 20.53 5.65
CA GLY A 142 19.32 21.45 5.79
C GLY A 142 18.95 22.20 4.51
N SER A 143 17.87 21.75 3.87
CA SER A 143 16.73 22.57 3.45
C SER A 143 16.01 21.84 2.31
N GLY A 144 14.77 21.44 2.57
CA GLY A 144 13.99 20.69 1.60
C GLY A 144 12.55 20.53 2.08
N THR A 145 11.85 21.64 2.24
CA THR A 145 10.39 21.64 2.44
C THR A 145 9.72 21.46 1.08
N GLN A 146 9.23 20.26 0.81
CA GLN A 146 7.96 20.13 0.10
C GLN A 146 7.09 19.09 0.79
N GLY A 147 6.18 19.63 1.60
CA GLY A 147 5.18 18.89 2.34
C GLY A 147 4.37 19.81 3.24
N ASP A 148 4.16 21.07 2.86
CA ASP A 148 3.21 21.91 3.59
C ASP A 148 1.82 21.71 3.01
N PRO A 149 0.88 21.26 3.85
CA PRO A 149 -0.37 21.98 3.86
C PRO A 149 -0.86 22.03 5.31
N ALA A 150 -0.24 22.86 6.17
CA ALA A 150 -0.62 23.10 7.56
C ALA A 150 -0.88 21.81 8.40
N ALA A 151 0.10 21.40 9.21
CA ALA A 151 -0.02 20.68 10.51
C ALA A 151 0.90 19.45 10.66
N GLY A 152 1.82 19.58 11.64
CA GLY A 152 2.13 18.59 12.67
C GLY A 152 2.43 17.14 12.27
N CYS A 153 3.71 16.83 12.08
CA CYS A 153 4.38 15.75 12.83
C CYS A 153 5.92 15.89 12.66
N PRO A 154 6.68 16.24 13.72
CA PRO A 154 8.14 16.30 13.69
C PRO A 154 8.78 14.89 13.79
N PRO A 155 10.11 14.76 13.58
CA PRO A 155 10.75 13.52 13.15
C PRO A 155 11.04 12.59 14.32
N SER A 156 10.42 11.41 14.32
CA SER A 156 10.85 10.29 15.18
C SER A 156 10.68 8.91 14.55
N VAL A 157 10.50 8.82 13.23
CA VAL A 157 10.24 7.53 12.56
C VAL A 157 11.39 7.13 11.65
N CYS A 158 12.61 7.09 12.17
CA CYS A 158 13.74 6.36 11.57
C CYS A 158 14.86 6.23 12.62
N ARG A 159 14.70 5.33 13.59
CA ARG A 159 15.86 4.74 14.27
C ARG A 159 15.89 3.25 13.90
N PRO A 160 16.91 2.76 13.18
CA PRO A 160 17.13 1.32 13.12
C PRO A 160 17.49 0.86 14.54
N LEU A 161 16.75 -0.10 15.08
CA LEU A 161 17.15 -0.75 16.33
C LEU A 161 18.37 -1.63 16.02
N ASN A 162 19.52 -1.19 16.51
CA ASN A 162 20.65 -2.07 16.79
C ASN A 162 20.10 -3.28 17.55
N HIS A 163 20.23 -4.47 16.98
CA HIS A 163 20.07 -5.71 17.74
C HIS A 163 21.43 -6.02 18.37
N PRO A 164 21.52 -6.31 19.68
CA PRO A 164 22.66 -7.04 20.20
C PRO A 164 22.55 -8.52 19.81
N ALA A 165 23.70 -9.17 19.73
CA ALA A 165 23.87 -10.60 19.49
C ALA A 165 23.20 -11.47 20.55
#